data_AF-A0A955IX43-F1
#
_entry.id   AF-A0A955IX43-F1
#
_cell.length_a   1.000
_cell.length_b   1.000
_cell.length_c   1.000
_cell.angle_alpha   90.00
_cell.angle_beta   90.00
_cell.angle_gamma   90.00
#
_symmetry.space_group_name_H-M   'P 1'
#
loop_
_entity.id
_entity.type
_entity.pdbx_description
1 polymer ?
#
loop_
_entity_poly.entity_id
_entity_poly.type
_entity_poly.pdbx_seq_one_letter_code
_entity_poly.pdbx_strand_id
1 'polypeptide(L)'
;ADWMYRNLSARVEAACPVRSPEAKSRLWRMIDVMLQDRRKASLLNPDGSYSKLTAPDDTDPNSPAALGTFETLMRDALPQLTDQPQ
;
A
#
# COMPACT_ATOMS: atom_id res chain seq x y z
N ALA A 1 15.29 -1.68 6.06
CA ALA A 1 15.29 -0.81 7.24
C ALA A 1 14.01 0.00 7.37
N ASP A 2 13.38 -0.02 8.55
CA ASP A 2 12.55 1.11 8.99
C ASP A 2 13.44 2.23 9.58
N TRP A 3 12.86 3.38 9.91
CA TRP A 3 13.58 4.53 10.49
C TRP A 3 13.73 4.45 12.01
N MET A 4 14.30 3.36 12.51
CA MET A 4 14.68 3.25 13.92
C MET A 4 16.20 3.30 14.08
N TYR A 5 16.68 3.91 15.17
CA TYR A 5 18.11 4.05 15.47
C TYR A 5 18.88 2.72 15.30
N ARG A 6 18.31 1.62 15.81
CA ARG A 6 18.93 0.30 15.70
C ARG A 6 19.16 -0.13 14.25
N ASN A 7 18.29 0.26 13.32
CA ASN A 7 18.39 -0.10 11.91
C ASN A 7 19.32 0.88 11.18
N LEU A 8 19.28 2.18 11.51
CA LEU A 8 20.08 3.19 10.81
C LEU A 8 21.53 3.31 11.31
N SER A 9 21.83 2.85 12.53
CA SER A 9 23.15 3.07 13.16
C SER A 9 23.79 1.83 13.78
N ALA A 10 23.01 0.78 14.06
CA ALA A 10 23.51 -0.41 14.75
C ALA A 10 23.37 -1.72 13.94
N ARG A 11 22.85 -1.64 12.71
CA ARG A 11 22.66 -2.78 11.80
C ARG A 11 23.15 -2.45 10.40
N VAL A 12 23.51 -3.50 9.66
CA VAL A 12 23.77 -3.40 8.23
C VAL A 12 22.45 -3.54 7.50
N GLU A 13 22.11 -2.54 6.70
CA GLU A 13 20.85 -2.47 5.95
C GLU A 13 21.14 -2.22 4.47
N ALA A 14 20.23 -2.66 3.59
CA ALA A 14 20.33 -2.43 2.16
C ALA A 14 19.08 -1.71 1.64
N ALA A 15 19.29 -0.74 0.77
CA ALA A 15 18.27 -0.10 -0.04
C ALA A 15 18.73 -0.13 -1.50
N CYS A 16 17.81 -0.38 -2.43
CA CYS A 16 18.13 -0.47 -3.85
C CYS A 16 17.27 0.53 -4.64
N PRO A 17 17.88 1.35 -5.52
CA PRO A 17 17.11 2.21 -6.39
C PRO A 17 16.33 1.38 -7.41
N VAL A 18 15.03 1.61 -7.50
CA VAL A 18 14.19 1.04 -8.55
C VAL A 18 14.42 1.87 -9.81
N ARG A 19 15.13 1.32 -10.81
CA ARG A 19 15.45 2.06 -12.06
C ARG A 19 14.41 1.90 -13.16
N SER A 20 13.77 0.73 -13.24
CA SER A 20 12.73 0.47 -14.25
C SER A 20 11.53 1.40 -14.05
N PRO A 21 11.12 2.18 -15.08
CA PRO A 21 9.92 3.00 -15.02
C PRO A 21 8.66 2.19 -14.72
N GLU A 22 8.53 1.00 -15.31
CA GLU A 22 7.40 0.10 -15.09
C GLU A 22 7.31 -0.35 -13.62
N ALA A 23 8.44 -0.77 -13.04
CA ALA A 23 8.49 -1.18 -11.63
C ALA A 23 8.16 -0.01 -10.69
N LYS A 24 8.63 1.21 -11.00
CA LYS A 24 8.23 2.41 -10.25
C LYS A 24 6.73 2.65 -10.31
N SER A 25 6.13 2.57 -11.51
CA SER A 25 4.68 2.76 -11.68
C SER A 25 3.87 1.75 -10.89
N ARG A 26 4.31 0.48 -10.85
CA ARG A 26 3.67 -0.56 -10.03
C ARG A 26 3.76 -0.26 -8.53
N LEU A 27 4.93 0.17 -8.04
CA LEU A 27 5.08 0.57 -6.63
C LEU A 27 4.23 1.80 -6.29
N TRP A 28 4.17 2.79 -7.17
CA TRP A 28 3.30 3.96 -6.99
C TRP A 28 1.84 3.57 -6.90
N ARG A 29 1.39 2.65 -7.76
CA ARG A 29 0.03 2.10 -7.67
C ARG A 29 -0.23 1.44 -6.31
N MET A 30 0.72 0.67 -5.79
CA MET A 30 0.57 0.04 -4.46
C MET A 30 0.43 1.08 -3.34
N ILE A 31 1.26 2.11 -3.35
CA ILE A 31 1.21 3.20 -2.36
C ILE A 31 -0.11 3.97 -2.47
N ASP A 32 -0.54 4.30 -3.69
CA ASP A 32 -1.82 4.98 -3.95
C ASP A 32 -3.02 4.20 -3.41
N VAL A 33 -3.07 2.88 -3.66
CA VAL A 33 -4.11 1.99 -3.11
C VAL A 33 -4.08 1.97 -1.58
N MET A 34 -2.89 1.88 -0.97
CA MET A 34 -2.74 1.90 0.50
C MET A 34 -3.23 3.22 1.11
N LEU A 35 -3.00 4.36 0.44
CA LEU A 35 -3.43 5.67 0.89
C LEU A 35 -4.94 5.90 0.74
N GLN A 36 -5.57 5.23 -0.23
CA GLN A 36 -7.02 5.34 -0.47
C GLN A 36 -7.86 4.40 0.40
N ASP A 37 -7.27 3.39 1.05
CA ASP A 37 -7.98 2.44 1.90
C ASP A 37 -8.76 3.14 3.01
N ARG A 38 -10.08 2.93 3.05
CA ARG A 38 -10.95 3.39 4.15
C ARG A 38 -11.71 2.24 4.81
N ARG A 39 -11.29 0.99 4.58
CA ARG A 39 -11.88 -0.22 5.15
C ARG A 39 -11.11 -0.68 6.38
N LYS A 40 -9.79 -0.62 6.31
CA LYS A 40 -8.86 -1.12 7.34
C LYS A 40 -7.90 -0.06 7.88
N ALA A 41 -7.69 1.03 7.15
CA ALA A 41 -6.82 2.12 7.60
C ALA A 41 -7.33 2.80 8.88
N SER A 42 -6.38 3.25 9.70
CA SER A 42 -6.63 4.08 10.89
C SER A 42 -5.68 5.26 10.90
N LEU A 43 -6.19 6.44 11.25
CA LEU A 43 -5.39 7.64 11.46
C LEU A 43 -4.77 7.59 12.86
N LEU A 44 -3.46 7.84 12.95
CA LEU A 44 -2.76 8.07 14.21
C LEU A 44 -2.85 9.55 14.56
N ASN A 45 -3.53 9.86 15.66
CA ASN A 45 -3.69 11.22 16.15
C ASN A 45 -2.45 11.69 16.94
N PRO A 46 -2.24 13.00 17.11
CA PRO A 46 -1.10 13.54 17.87
C PRO A 46 -1.04 13.07 19.34
N ASP A 47 -2.16 12.66 19.91
CA ASP A 47 -2.27 12.14 21.28
C ASP A 47 -1.96 10.62 21.38
N GLY A 48 -1.63 9.97 20.25
CA GLY A 48 -1.35 8.54 20.18
C GLY A 48 -2.59 7.65 20.04
N SER A 49 -3.80 8.23 20.02
CA SER A 49 -5.02 7.47 19.75
C SER A 49 -5.15 7.12 18.26
N TYR A 50 -5.87 6.02 17.97
CA TYR A 50 -6.19 5.63 16.61
C TYR A 50 -7.67 5.83 16.32
N SER A 51 -7.98 6.52 15.23
CA SER A 51 -9.35 6.63 14.70
C SER A 51 -9.45 5.91 13.36
N LYS A 52 -10.37 4.96 13.26
CA LYS A 52 -10.57 4.19 12.03
C LYS A 52 -11.13 5.09 10.93
N LEU A 53 -10.57 5.00 9.72
CA LEU A 53 -11.14 5.66 8.55
C LEU A 53 -12.39 4.90 8.10
N THR A 54 -13.38 5.64 7.58
CA THR A 54 -14.62 5.09 7.03
C THR A 54 -14.83 5.64 5.63
N ALA A 55 -15.20 4.76 4.70
CA ALA A 55 -15.62 5.18 3.37
C ALA A 55 -16.96 5.95 3.47
N PRO A 56 -17.12 7.07 2.76
CA PRO A 56 -18.42 7.70 2.56
C PRO A 56 -19.45 6.74 1.94
N ASP A 57 -20.73 6.94 2.22
CA ASP A 57 -21.81 6.06 1.75
C ASP A 57 -21.94 5.99 0.21
N ASP A 58 -21.49 7.04 -0.50
CA ASP A 58 -21.49 7.14 -1.95
C ASP A 58 -20.21 6.59 -2.62
N THR A 59 -19.33 5.96 -1.85
CA THR A 59 -18.08 5.37 -2.36
C THR A 59 -18.39 4.21 -3.31
N ASP A 60 -17.77 4.22 -4.50
CA ASP A 60 -17.83 3.08 -5.42
C ASP A 60 -17.42 1.78 -4.71
N PRO A 61 -18.29 0.74 -4.67
CA PRO A 61 -17.98 -0.54 -4.03
C PRO A 61 -16.73 -1.24 -4.55
N ASN A 62 -16.28 -0.92 -5.77
CA ASN A 62 -15.07 -1.48 -6.37
C ASN A 62 -13.83 -0.60 -6.19
N SER A 63 -13.96 0.56 -5.53
CA SER A 63 -12.83 1.44 -5.26
C SER A 63 -11.90 0.87 -4.17
N PRO A 64 -10.63 1.30 -4.12
CA PRO A 64 -9.72 0.97 -3.02
C PRO A 64 -10.26 1.38 -1.65
N ALA A 65 -11.03 2.46 -1.57
CA ALA A 65 -11.64 2.93 -0.33
C ALA A 65 -12.65 1.92 0.26
N ALA A 66 -13.44 1.27 -0.60
CA ALA A 66 -14.43 0.28 -0.19
C ALA A 66 -13.84 -1.13 -0.03
N LEU A 67 -13.03 -1.59 -0.98
CA LEU A 67 -12.44 -2.93 -0.98
C LEU A 67 -11.30 -3.07 0.04
N GLY A 68 -10.54 -2.00 0.24
CA GLY A 68 -9.31 -2.01 1.03
C GLY A 68 -8.11 -2.58 0.26
N THR A 69 -6.93 -2.34 0.82
CA THR A 69 -5.63 -2.55 0.17
C THR A 69 -5.46 -3.96 -0.38
N PHE A 70 -5.63 -4.98 0.46
CA PHE A 70 -5.31 -6.36 0.08
C PHE A 70 -6.17 -6.85 -1.08
N GLU A 71 -7.47 -6.58 -1.05
CA GLU A 71 -8.38 -7.04 -2.09
C GLU A 71 -8.10 -6.33 -3.42
N THR A 72 -7.90 -5.01 -3.39
CA THR A 72 -7.55 -4.26 -4.60
C THR A 72 -6.24 -4.75 -5.22
N LEU A 73 -5.19 -4.94 -4.42
CA LEU A 73 -3.90 -5.40 -4.96
C LEU A 73 -3.94 -6.83 -5.49
N MET A 74 -4.75 -7.71 -4.88
CA MET A 74 -4.99 -9.05 -5.43
C MET A 74 -5.68 -8.98 -6.80
N ARG A 75 -6.68 -8.11 -6.96
CA ARG A 75 -7.35 -7.89 -8.26
C ARG A 75 -6.41 -7.32 -9.31
N ASP A 76 -5.54 -6.37 -8.94
CA ASP A 76 -4.54 -5.78 -9.84
C ASP A 76 -3.50 -6.83 -10.31
N ALA A 77 -3.22 -7.86 -9.50
CA ALA A 77 -2.24 -8.91 -9.79
C ALA A 77 -2.80 -10.07 -10.62
N LEU A 78 -4.09 -10.39 -10.51
CA LEU A 78 -4.70 -11.55 -11.17
C LEU A 78 -4.49 -11.60 -12.70
N PRO A 79 -4.69 -10.51 -13.47
CA PRO A 79 -4.44 -10.51 -14.91
C PRO A 79 -2.97 -10.76 -15.29
N GLN A 80 -2.02 -10.39 -14.42
CA GLN A 80 -0.59 -10.56 -14.68
C GLN A 80 -0.14 -12.02 -14.53
N LEU A 81 -0.90 -12.83 -13.79
CA LEU A 81 -0.61 -14.26 -13.61
C LEU A 81 -1.09 -15.10 -14.81
N THR A 82 -2.12 -14.65 -15.52
CA THR A 82 -2.67 -15.32 -16.69
C THR A 82 -1.89 -15.06 -17.98
N ASP A 83 -1.10 -13.98 -18.02
CA ASP A 83 -0.31 -13.56 -19.20
C ASP A 83 1.16 -14.05 -19.19
N GLN A 84 1.56 -14.89 -18.23
CA GLN A 84 2.90 -15.50 -18.22
C GLN A 84 2.89 -16.80 -19.03
N PRO A 85 3.65 -16.93 -20.14
CA PRO A 85 3.79 -18.22 -20.82
C PRO A 85 4.47 -19.22 -19.87
N GLN A 86 3.93 -20.46 -19.81
CA GLN A 86 4.53 -21.59 -19.11
C GLN A 86 5.88 -22.00 -19.71
#